data_AF-A0A671KF42-F1
#
_entry.id   AF-A0A671KF42-F1
#
_cell.length_a   1.000
_cell.length_b   1.000
_cell.length_c   1.000
_cell.angle_alpha   90.00
_cell.angle_beta   90.00
_cell.angle_gamma   90.00
#
_symmetry.space_group_name_H-M   'P 1'
#
loop_
_entity.id
_entity.type
_entity.pdbx_description
1 polymer ?
#
loop_
_entity_poly.entity_id
_entity_poly.type
_entity_poly.pdbx_seq_one_letter_code
_entity_poly.pdbx_strand_id
1 'polypeptide(L)'
;FSAGTIRVIRSGTRRHYQDDGISDDEIEGKRTFDLEEKLHNNRFNSDRVKRMEGKDLTYEYIQRCGLRDPIIFERPDGLGIKMPDPDFSVNDVKLFVGSRRMIDVMDVATQKGTEMSMAQWRRYFETPPSQREKLYNVISLEFSHTKLESLVKRPATVGTL
;
A
#
# COMPACT_ATOMS: atom_id res chain seq x y z
N PHE A 1 24.10 28.29 19.50
CA PHE A 1 24.48 27.19 18.60
C PHE A 1 23.68 25.96 19.02
N SER A 2 22.56 25.67 18.33
CA SER A 2 21.74 24.50 18.65
C SER A 2 22.03 23.42 17.61
N ALA A 3 22.47 22.26 18.10
CA ALA A 3 22.87 21.12 17.29
C ALA A 3 21.66 20.58 16.53
N GLY A 4 21.66 20.73 15.21
CA GLY A 4 20.68 20.10 14.34
C GLY A 4 20.88 18.59 14.36
N THR A 5 19.86 17.85 14.81
CA THR A 5 19.81 16.40 14.68
C THR A 5 19.79 16.05 13.20
N ILE A 6 20.93 15.57 12.69
CA ILE A 6 21.03 15.00 11.34
C ILE A 6 20.22 13.71 11.35
N ARG A 7 19.02 13.76 10.77
CA ARG A 7 18.29 12.53 10.40
C ARG A 7 19.09 11.84 9.31
N VAL A 8 19.77 10.76 9.68
CA VAL A 8 20.40 9.84 8.73
C VAL A 8 19.29 9.10 8.00
N ILE A 9 18.98 9.55 6.78
CA ILE A 9 18.03 8.90 5.88
C ILE A 9 18.72 7.67 5.30
N ARG A 10 18.25 6.48 5.65
CA ARG A 10 18.55 5.29 4.85
C ARG A 10 17.88 5.54 3.49
N SER A 11 18.66 5.88 2.47
CA SER A 11 18.22 5.76 1.09
C SER A 11 17.88 4.28 0.89
N GLY A 12 16.60 3.94 1.02
CA GLY A 12 16.13 2.62 0.63
C GLY A 12 16.49 2.46 -0.83
N THR A 13 17.47 1.60 -1.12
CA THR A 13 17.76 1.20 -2.48
C THR A 13 16.46 0.74 -3.11
N ARG A 14 16.17 1.27 -4.30
CA ARG A 14 15.05 0.83 -5.12
C ARG A 14 15.11 -0.69 -5.16
N ARG A 15 14.05 -1.38 -4.72
CA ARG A 15 14.01 -2.85 -4.77
C ARG A 15 13.95 -3.22 -6.23
N HIS A 16 15.12 -3.42 -6.82
CA HIS A 16 15.24 -4.14 -8.07
C HIS A 16 14.80 -5.55 -7.72
N TYR A 17 13.64 -5.98 -8.24
CA TYR A 17 13.33 -7.39 -8.31
C TYR A 17 14.42 -7.96 -9.22
N GLN A 18 15.47 -8.51 -8.61
CA GLN A 18 16.47 -9.27 -9.34
C GLN A 18 15.77 -10.55 -9.74
N ASP A 19 15.69 -10.77 -11.04
CA ASP A 19 15.38 -12.06 -11.63
C ASP A 19 16.52 -13.00 -11.23
N ASP A 20 16.35 -13.70 -10.11
CA ASP A 20 17.37 -14.53 -9.46
C ASP A 20 17.58 -15.87 -10.16
N GLY A 21 17.07 -16.04 -11.38
CA GLY A 21 17.44 -17.15 -12.29
C GLY A 21 17.08 -18.54 -11.75
N ILE A 22 16.28 -18.62 -10.69
CA ILE A 22 15.73 -19.88 -10.19
C ILE A 22 14.45 -20.16 -10.98
N SER A 23 14.64 -20.86 -12.12
CA SER A 23 13.66 -21.68 -12.82
C SER A 23 12.33 -21.02 -13.19
N ASP A 24 12.38 -20.38 -14.36
CA ASP A 24 11.47 -20.41 -15.52
C ASP A 24 10.39 -21.52 -15.61
N ASP A 25 9.58 -21.72 -14.56
CA ASP A 25 8.18 -21.91 -14.81
C ASP A 25 7.61 -20.50 -14.92
N GLU A 26 7.37 -20.01 -16.14
CA GLU A 26 6.43 -18.92 -16.32
C GLU A 26 5.25 -19.22 -15.39
N ILE A 27 4.93 -18.32 -14.46
CA ILE A 27 3.65 -18.40 -13.76
C ILE A 27 2.63 -18.13 -14.87
N GLU A 28 2.34 -19.18 -15.65
CA GLU A 28 1.29 -19.21 -16.63
C GLU A 28 0.08 -18.97 -15.75
N GLY A 29 -0.45 -17.75 -15.79
CA GLY A 29 -1.48 -17.23 -14.89
C GLY A 29 -2.82 -17.98 -14.93
N LYS A 30 -2.83 -19.23 -15.40
CA LYS A 30 -3.83 -20.24 -15.07
C LYS A 30 -3.79 -20.46 -13.57
N ARG A 31 -4.62 -19.66 -12.88
CA ARG A 31 -5.03 -19.90 -11.51
C ARG A 31 -5.37 -21.39 -11.39
N THR A 32 -4.56 -22.15 -10.67
CA THR A 32 -4.78 -23.58 -10.43
C THR A 32 -5.98 -23.84 -9.51
N PHE A 33 -6.53 -22.76 -8.95
CA PHE A 33 -7.69 -22.73 -8.06
C PHE A 33 -8.68 -21.66 -8.52
N ASP A 34 -9.95 -21.85 -8.20
CA ASP A 34 -11.00 -20.87 -8.46
C ASP A 34 -10.96 -19.75 -7.40
N LEU A 35 -10.68 -18.53 -7.84
CA LEU A 35 -10.63 -17.35 -6.97
C LEU A 35 -12.01 -16.99 -6.42
N GLU A 36 -13.07 -17.10 -7.24
CA GLU A 36 -14.44 -16.78 -6.82
C GLU A 36 -14.91 -17.75 -5.75
N GLU A 37 -14.55 -19.03 -5.89
CA GLU A 37 -14.77 -20.01 -4.82
C GLU A 37 -14.06 -19.55 -3.53
N LYS A 38 -12.79 -19.18 -3.57
CA LYS A 38 -12.05 -18.78 -2.36
C LYS A 38 -12.60 -17.51 -1.71
N LEU A 39 -13.12 -16.56 -2.49
CA LEU A 39 -13.71 -15.32 -1.97
C LEU A 39 -15.03 -15.55 -1.22
N HIS A 40 -15.83 -16.53 -1.65
CA HIS A 40 -17.15 -16.80 -1.07
C HIS A 40 -17.18 -18.00 -0.13
N ASN A 41 -16.08 -18.76 -0.05
CA ASN A 41 -16.00 -19.94 0.78
C ASN A 41 -15.80 -19.59 2.26
N ASN A 42 -16.74 -19.99 3.11
CA ASN A 42 -16.71 -19.75 4.55
C ASN A 42 -15.67 -20.61 5.31
N ARG A 43 -14.81 -21.36 4.62
CA ARG A 43 -13.70 -22.11 5.24
C ARG A 43 -12.60 -21.20 5.79
N PHE A 44 -12.52 -19.94 5.36
CA PHE A 44 -11.56 -18.95 5.86
C PHE A 44 -12.15 -18.09 6.98
N ASN A 45 -12.73 -18.71 8.01
CA ASN A 45 -13.49 -18.08 9.07
C ASN A 45 -12.70 -17.87 10.39
N SER A 46 -11.39 -17.64 10.28
CA SER A 46 -10.53 -17.43 11.45
C SER A 46 -10.90 -16.17 12.23
N ASP A 47 -10.90 -16.26 13.56
CA ASP A 47 -11.23 -15.20 14.52
C ASP A 47 -9.99 -14.42 15.02
N ARG A 48 -8.85 -14.56 14.34
CA ARG A 48 -7.57 -13.94 14.74
C ARG A 48 -7.55 -12.42 14.66
N VAL A 49 -8.55 -11.79 14.04
CA VAL A 49 -8.61 -10.34 13.88
C VAL A 49 -9.28 -9.69 15.07
N LYS A 50 -8.53 -8.88 15.78
CA LYS A 50 -9.04 -8.11 16.91
C LYS A 50 -9.72 -6.83 16.44
N ARG A 51 -10.93 -6.59 16.93
CA ARG A 51 -11.62 -5.29 16.75
C ARG A 51 -11.31 -4.38 17.95
N MET A 52 -11.07 -3.11 17.67
CA MET A 52 -10.63 -2.14 18.68
C MET A 52 -11.09 -0.72 18.30
N GLU A 53 -11.37 0.13 19.29
CA GLU A 53 -11.54 1.57 19.08
C GLU A 53 -10.19 2.29 19.08
N GLY A 54 -10.04 3.34 18.28
CA GLY A 54 -8.73 4.00 18.14
C GLY A 54 -8.15 4.53 19.46
N LYS A 55 -9.00 4.94 20.41
CA LYS A 55 -8.60 5.41 21.75
C LYS A 55 -7.90 4.32 22.59
N ASP A 56 -8.16 3.05 22.30
CA ASP A 56 -7.62 1.91 23.05
C ASP A 56 -6.26 1.44 22.48
N LEU A 57 -5.88 1.92 21.29
CA LEU A 57 -4.55 1.71 20.75
C LEU A 57 -3.57 2.66 21.43
N THR A 58 -3.04 2.23 22.59
CA THR A 58 -2.08 3.01 23.39
C THR A 58 -0.70 2.35 23.41
N TYR A 59 0.33 3.07 23.87
CA TYR A 59 1.66 2.48 24.09
C TYR A 59 1.63 1.36 25.14
N GLU A 60 0.83 1.52 26.19
CA GLU A 60 0.62 0.47 27.20
C GLU A 60 0.05 -0.80 26.57
N TYR A 61 -0.97 -0.66 25.71
CA TYR A 61 -1.52 -1.78 24.96
C TYR A 61 -0.45 -2.49 24.12
N ILE A 62 0.36 -1.73 23.38
CA ILE A 62 1.43 -2.26 22.53
C ILE A 62 2.48 -2.99 23.37
N GLN A 63 2.93 -2.43 24.49
CA GLN A 63 3.93 -3.04 25.35
C GLN A 63 3.40 -4.34 26.01
N ARG A 64 2.14 -4.35 26.43
CA ARG A 64 1.52 -5.50 27.09
C ARG A 64 1.22 -6.64 26.12
N CYS A 65 0.71 -6.31 24.93
CA CYS A 65 0.21 -7.31 23.97
C CYS A 65 1.18 -7.61 22.81
N GLY A 66 2.19 -6.75 22.60
CA GLY A 66 3.25 -6.95 21.60
C GLY A 66 2.80 -6.87 20.14
N LEU A 67 1.61 -6.35 19.84
CA LEU A 67 1.02 -6.29 18.48
C LEU A 67 1.05 -7.65 17.74
N ARG A 68 0.76 -8.74 18.44
CA ARG A 68 0.84 -10.12 17.89
C ARG A 68 -0.30 -10.50 16.96
N ASP A 69 -1.44 -9.83 17.08
CA ASP A 69 -2.65 -10.09 16.30
C ASP A 69 -2.98 -8.90 15.40
N PRO A 70 -3.51 -9.14 14.18
CA PRO A 70 -4.01 -8.07 13.32
C PRO A 70 -5.18 -7.35 14.00
N ILE A 71 -5.18 -6.02 13.92
CA ILE A 71 -6.20 -5.17 14.54
C ILE A 71 -6.95 -4.41 13.45
N ILE A 72 -8.28 -4.46 13.51
CA ILE A 72 -9.17 -3.65 12.68
C ILE A 72 -9.81 -2.56 13.53
N PHE A 73 -9.79 -1.34 12.99
CA PHE A 73 -10.52 -0.19 13.50
C PHE A 73 -11.63 0.13 12.50
N GLU A 74 -12.89 0.05 12.93
CA GLU A 74 -14.03 0.36 12.05
C GLU A 74 -14.17 1.86 11.78
N ARG A 75 -13.61 2.68 12.67
CA ARG A 75 -13.65 4.14 12.60
C ARG A 75 -12.27 4.73 12.88
N PRO A 76 -11.92 5.86 12.26
CA PRO A 76 -10.62 6.51 12.46
C PRO A 76 -10.52 7.26 13.80
N ASP A 77 -11.65 7.48 14.49
CA ASP A 77 -11.73 8.21 15.75
C ASP A 77 -10.73 7.67 16.79
N GLY A 78 -9.97 8.57 17.42
CA GLY A 78 -8.96 8.22 18.42
C GLY A 78 -7.60 7.77 17.88
N LEU A 79 -7.46 7.46 16.58
CA LEU A 79 -6.17 7.04 16.00
C LEU A 79 -5.20 8.20 15.75
N GLY A 80 -5.70 9.43 15.65
CA GLY A 80 -4.91 10.59 15.23
C GLY A 80 -4.40 10.50 13.78
N ILE A 81 -5.04 9.65 12.97
CA ILE A 81 -4.80 9.52 11.53
C ILE A 81 -5.38 10.73 10.79
N LYS A 82 -4.77 11.11 9.67
CA LYS A 82 -5.29 12.10 8.72
C LYS A 82 -5.28 11.49 7.34
N MET A 83 -6.38 11.61 6.61
CA MET A 83 -6.52 11.19 5.21
C MET A 83 -7.17 12.34 4.42
N PRO A 84 -6.98 12.38 3.09
CA PRO A 84 -7.76 13.25 2.20
C PRO A 84 -9.26 12.97 2.28
N ASP A 85 -10.07 13.87 1.70
CA ASP A 85 -11.51 13.68 1.59
C ASP A 85 -11.90 12.40 0.82
N PRO A 86 -13.07 11.80 1.09
CA PRO A 86 -13.47 10.53 0.48
C PRO A 86 -13.62 10.54 -1.05
N ASP A 87 -13.72 11.72 -1.67
CA ASP A 87 -13.77 11.91 -3.13
C ASP A 87 -12.38 12.02 -3.79
N PHE A 88 -11.30 11.95 -2.99
CA PHE A 88 -9.92 12.00 -3.47
C PHE A 88 -9.61 10.86 -4.45
N SER A 89 -9.15 11.21 -5.65
CA SER A 89 -9.03 10.29 -6.78
C SER A 89 -7.59 9.96 -7.18
N VAL A 90 -7.41 8.97 -8.06
CA VAL A 90 -6.11 8.68 -8.68
C VAL A 90 -5.59 9.87 -9.50
N ASN A 91 -6.48 10.72 -10.02
CA ASN A 91 -6.08 11.95 -10.67
C ASN A 91 -5.45 12.95 -9.68
N ASP A 92 -5.97 13.04 -8.46
CA ASP A 92 -5.41 13.89 -7.41
C ASP A 92 -4.07 13.34 -6.93
N VAL A 93 -3.93 12.02 -6.76
CA VAL A 93 -2.63 11.38 -6.51
C VAL A 93 -1.61 11.82 -7.56
N LYS A 94 -1.95 11.76 -8.85
CA LYS A 94 -1.07 12.22 -9.95
C LYS A 94 -0.70 13.70 -9.80
N LEU A 95 -1.61 14.57 -9.39
CA LEU A 95 -1.34 16.01 -9.19
C LEU A 95 -0.38 16.25 -8.02
N PHE A 96 -0.58 15.57 -6.88
CA PHE A 96 0.27 15.74 -5.69
C PHE A 96 1.63 15.04 -5.80
N VAL A 97 1.69 13.90 -6.48
CA VAL A 97 2.89 13.09 -6.68
C VAL A 97 3.73 13.57 -7.86
N GLY A 98 3.09 14.14 -8.89
CA GLY A 98 3.73 14.64 -10.10
C GLY A 98 3.53 13.71 -11.30
N SER A 99 3.00 14.27 -12.39
CA SER A 99 2.60 13.54 -13.60
C SER A 99 3.70 12.72 -14.27
N ARG A 100 4.95 13.22 -14.23
CA ARG A 100 6.11 12.58 -14.87
C ARG A 100 6.85 11.61 -13.95
N ARG A 101 6.43 11.48 -12.69
CA ARG A 101 7.09 10.57 -11.76
C ARG A 101 6.91 9.13 -12.24
N MET A 102 8.02 8.42 -12.44
CA MET A 102 8.01 7.00 -12.74
C MET A 102 7.64 6.22 -11.48
N ILE A 103 6.78 5.22 -11.65
CA ILE A 103 6.32 4.32 -10.61
C ILE A 103 6.50 2.88 -11.06
N ASP A 104 6.73 2.01 -10.09
CA ASP A 104 6.82 0.58 -10.31
C ASP A 104 5.38 0.02 -10.37
N VAL A 105 5.08 -0.73 -11.43
CA VAL A 105 3.77 -1.33 -11.70
C VAL A 105 3.97 -2.81 -11.95
N MET A 106 3.07 -3.65 -11.41
CA MET A 106 3.18 -5.09 -11.59
C MET A 106 2.03 -5.61 -12.45
N ASP A 107 2.36 -6.41 -13.46
CA ASP A 107 1.40 -7.24 -14.19
C ASP A 107 0.98 -8.41 -13.29
N VAL A 108 -0.24 -8.36 -12.78
CA VAL A 108 -0.75 -9.31 -11.80
C VAL A 108 -0.76 -10.74 -12.35
N ALA A 109 -0.97 -10.91 -13.66
CA ALA A 109 -1.06 -12.24 -14.25
C ALA A 109 0.31 -12.92 -14.34
N THR A 110 1.35 -12.16 -14.68
CA THR A 110 2.70 -12.71 -14.92
C THR A 110 3.67 -12.47 -13.76
N GLN A 111 3.27 -11.64 -12.78
CA GLN A 111 4.13 -11.12 -11.70
C GLN A 111 5.35 -10.34 -12.20
N LYS A 112 5.40 -9.98 -13.50
CA LYS A 112 6.49 -9.20 -14.09
C LYS A 112 6.31 -7.71 -13.75
N GLY A 113 7.39 -7.10 -13.26
CA GLY A 113 7.45 -5.66 -13.00
C GLY A 113 7.65 -4.86 -14.29
N THR A 114 7.01 -3.70 -14.37
CA THR A 114 7.22 -2.69 -15.41
C THR A 114 7.20 -1.30 -14.77
N GLU A 115 7.66 -0.29 -15.51
CA GLU A 115 7.61 1.10 -15.05
C GLU A 115 6.67 1.91 -15.93
N MET A 116 5.91 2.82 -15.33
CA MET A 116 5.18 3.84 -16.08
C MET A 116 5.15 5.15 -15.29
N SER A 117 4.89 6.25 -15.97
CA SER A 117 4.64 7.53 -15.31
C SER A 117 3.29 7.54 -14.59
N MET A 118 3.14 8.36 -13.55
CA MET A 118 1.84 8.59 -12.90
C MET A 118 0.74 9.02 -13.87
N ALA A 119 1.08 9.74 -14.95
CA ALA A 119 0.12 10.07 -16.02
C ALA A 119 -0.36 8.83 -16.77
N GLN A 120 0.55 7.93 -17.15
CA GLN A 120 0.21 6.67 -17.81
C GLN A 120 -0.62 5.78 -16.88
N TRP A 121 -0.25 5.67 -15.60
CA TRP A 121 -1.01 4.93 -14.60
C TRP A 121 -2.43 5.47 -14.44
N ARG A 122 -2.59 6.78 -14.28
CA ARG A 122 -3.91 7.43 -14.18
C ARG A 122 -4.75 7.16 -15.43
N ARG A 123 -4.16 7.23 -16.63
CA ARG A 123 -4.86 6.89 -17.88
C ARG A 123 -5.30 5.43 -17.90
N TYR A 124 -4.43 4.50 -17.52
CA TYR A 124 -4.76 3.07 -17.41
C TYR A 124 -5.90 2.83 -16.40
N PHE A 125 -5.83 3.48 -15.23
CA PHE A 125 -6.83 3.34 -14.18
C PHE A 125 -8.21 3.84 -14.60
N GLU A 126 -8.28 4.91 -15.40
CA GLU A 126 -9.55 5.44 -15.94
C GLU A 126 -10.07 4.66 -17.15
N THR A 127 -9.26 3.81 -17.80
CA THR A 127 -9.74 2.93 -18.86
C THR A 127 -10.83 1.99 -18.30
N PRO A 128 -12.00 1.86 -18.97
CA PRO A 128 -13.06 0.95 -18.54
C PRO A 128 -12.53 -0.49 -18.38
N PRO A 129 -12.96 -1.25 -17.35
CA PRO A 129 -12.44 -2.60 -17.09
C PRO A 129 -12.48 -3.53 -18.30
N SER A 130 -13.53 -3.46 -19.13
CA SER A 130 -13.68 -4.28 -20.34
C SER A 130 -12.68 -3.95 -21.46
N GLN A 131 -12.02 -2.79 -21.39
CA GLN A 131 -11.02 -2.33 -22.35
C GLN A 131 -9.59 -2.44 -21.80
N ARG A 132 -9.40 -2.90 -20.56
CA ARG A 132 -8.08 -3.10 -19.97
C ARG A 132 -7.50 -4.42 -20.48
N GLU A 133 -6.45 -4.34 -21.29
CA GLU A 133 -5.74 -5.50 -21.82
C GLU A 133 -4.97 -6.28 -20.74
N LYS A 134 -4.54 -5.58 -19.68
CA LYS A 134 -3.73 -6.14 -18.59
C LYS A 134 -4.30 -5.74 -17.24
N LEU A 135 -4.08 -6.60 -16.25
CA LEU A 135 -4.40 -6.33 -14.85
C LEU A 135 -3.14 -5.85 -14.15
N TYR A 136 -3.07 -4.55 -13.88
CA TYR A 136 -1.94 -3.93 -13.21
C TYR A 136 -2.28 -3.52 -11.78
N ASN A 137 -1.28 -3.55 -10.90
CA ASN A 137 -1.37 -2.96 -9.57
C ASN A 137 -0.18 -2.02 -9.29
N VAL A 138 -0.39 -1.11 -8.32
CA VAL A 138 0.65 -0.23 -7.76
C VAL A 138 0.54 -0.34 -6.24
N ILE A 139 1.54 -0.95 -5.61
CA ILE A 139 1.56 -1.19 -4.15
C ILE A 139 2.82 -0.62 -3.47
N SER A 140 3.80 -0.18 -4.24
CA SER A 140 5.11 0.31 -3.77
C SER A 140 5.28 1.83 -3.87
N LEU A 141 4.19 2.58 -4.12
CA LEU A 141 4.26 4.04 -4.25
C LEU A 141 4.53 4.70 -2.89
N GLU A 142 5.81 4.96 -2.61
CA GLU A 142 6.25 5.80 -1.50
C GLU A 142 6.03 7.28 -1.88
N PHE A 143 5.41 8.09 -1.03
CA PHE A 143 5.03 9.47 -1.36
C PHE A 143 5.43 10.54 -0.33
N SER A 144 6.22 10.19 0.70
CA SER A 144 6.69 11.16 1.71
C SER A 144 7.53 12.29 1.11
N HIS A 145 8.16 12.07 -0.04
CA HIS A 145 8.89 13.11 -0.77
C HIS A 145 8.06 13.87 -1.81
N THR A 146 6.74 13.96 -1.61
CA THR A 146 5.81 14.65 -2.51
C THR A 146 4.87 15.57 -1.74
N LYS A 147 4.09 16.39 -2.44
CA LYS A 147 3.11 17.27 -1.77
C LYS A 147 2.01 16.47 -1.06
N LEU A 148 1.81 15.20 -1.43
CA LEU A 148 0.82 14.30 -0.81
C LEU A 148 1.12 14.03 0.67
N GLU A 149 2.40 14.10 1.09
CA GLU A 149 2.81 13.90 2.48
C GLU A 149 1.99 14.76 3.45
N SER A 150 1.73 16.02 3.08
CA SER A 150 0.99 16.97 3.93
C SER A 150 -0.49 16.62 4.17
N LEU A 151 -1.05 15.72 3.35
CA LEU A 151 -2.44 15.31 3.42
C LEU A 151 -2.65 14.00 4.19
N VAL A 152 -1.60 13.20 4.37
CA VAL A 152 -1.69 11.88 5.02
C VAL A 152 -0.85 11.86 6.29
N LYS A 153 -1.47 11.46 7.40
CA LYS A 153 -0.76 11.22 8.66
C LYS A 153 -1.09 9.82 9.15
N ARG A 154 -0.06 9.00 9.38
CA ARG A 154 -0.19 7.70 10.05
C ARG A 154 -0.79 7.84 11.46
N PRO A 155 -1.38 6.78 12.06
CA PRO A 155 -1.84 6.82 13.43
C PRO A 155 -0.76 7.31 14.41
N ALA A 156 -1.16 8.08 15.42
CA ALA A 156 -0.24 8.75 16.34
C ALA A 156 0.71 7.78 17.06
N THR A 157 0.22 6.59 17.41
CA THR A 157 1.01 5.55 18.08
C THR A 157 2.16 5.00 17.23
N VAL A 158 2.03 5.01 15.90
CA VAL A 158 3.11 4.63 14.97
C VAL A 158 4.16 5.75 14.84
N GLY A 159 3.81 6.96 15.28
CA GLY A 159 4.60 8.18 15.18
C GLY A 159 5.92 8.23 15.97
N THR A 160 6.00 7.50 17.08
CA THR A 160 6.96 7.77 18.17
C THR A 160 7.84 6.54 18.52
N LEU A 161 8.55 6.02 17.52
CA LEU A 161 9.73 5.17 17.71
C LEU A 161 10.92 5.83 17.01
#